data_AF-A0A6J6WHI9-F1
#
_entry.id   AF-A0A6J6WHI9-F1
#
_cell.length_a   1.000
_cell.length_b   1.000
_cell.length_c   1.000
_cell.angle_alpha   90.00
_cell.angle_beta   90.00
_cell.angle_gamma   90.00
#
_symmetry.space_group_name_H-M   'P 1'
#
loop_
_entity.id
_entity.type
_entity.pdbx_description
1 polymer ?
#
loop_
_entity_poly.entity_id
_entity_poly.type
_entity_poly.pdbx_seq_one_letter_code
_entity_poly.pdbx_strand_id
1 'polypeptide(L)' 'MITRGTHKTRVLGDDWTVVSTDKSRGAHFENSYCLLPDGKPFVLTAIDGGRDRLASLGIEISNLLN' A
#
# COMPACT_ATOMS: atom_id res chain seq x y z
N MET A 1 5.22 -3.70 2.42
CA MET A 1 5.97 -3.72 3.71
C MET A 1 7.38 -3.16 3.48
N ILE A 2 7.84 -2.23 4.30
CA ILE A 2 9.19 -1.66 4.24
C ILE A 2 9.87 -1.88 5.60
N THR A 3 11.10 -2.39 5.58
CA THR A 3 11.96 -2.54 6.77
C THR A 3 13.01 -1.45 6.79
N ARG A 4 13.38 -0.98 8.00
CA ARG A 4 14.40 0.07 8.15
C ARG A 4 15.82 -0.44 7.89
N GLY A 5 16.08 -1.73 8.10
CA GLY A 5 17.37 -2.36 7.88
C GLY A 5 17.38 -3.23 6.63
N THR A 6 17.73 -4.51 6.76
CA THR A 6 17.75 -5.45 5.64
C THR A 6 16.35 -5.88 5.20
N HIS A 7 16.20 -6.26 3.92
CA HIS A 7 14.99 -6.86 3.36
C HIS A 7 14.81 -8.35 3.75
N LYS A 8 15.85 -8.98 4.33
CA LYS A 8 15.82 -10.40 4.69
C LYS A 8 14.84 -10.66 5.84
N THR A 9 14.03 -11.69 5.70
CA THR A 9 13.00 -12.10 6.67
C THR A 9 13.14 -13.58 7.06
N ARG A 10 12.52 -13.97 8.18
CA ARG A 10 12.27 -15.38 8.53
C ARG A 10 10.85 -15.57 9.05
N VAL A 11 10.29 -16.74 8.80
CA VAL A 11 9.04 -17.21 9.42
C VAL A 11 9.39 -17.81 10.78
N LEU A 12 8.59 -17.53 11.81
CA LEU A 12 8.77 -18.10 13.15
C LEU A 12 8.14 -19.50 13.25
N GLY A 13 8.30 -20.16 14.39
CA GLY A 13 7.81 -21.52 14.61
C GLY A 13 6.28 -21.66 14.71
N ASP A 14 5.54 -20.55 14.58
CA ASP A 14 4.09 -20.56 14.41
C ASP A 14 3.66 -20.67 12.94
N ASP A 15 4.62 -20.75 12.00
CA ASP A 15 4.43 -20.82 10.55
C ASP A 15 3.71 -19.62 9.92
N TRP A 16 3.55 -18.52 10.66
CA TRP A 16 2.83 -17.32 10.20
C TRP A 16 3.61 -16.03 10.41
N THR A 17 4.20 -15.85 11.60
CA THR A 17 4.82 -14.59 11.95
C THR A 17 6.10 -14.40 11.15
N VAL A 18 6.14 -13.34 10.35
CA VAL A 18 7.33 -12.94 9.59
C VAL A 18 8.05 -11.82 10.33
N VAL A 19 9.33 -12.01 10.61
CA VAL A 19 10.20 -10.99 11.23
C VAL A 19 11.41 -10.67 10.37
N SER A 20 11.90 -9.44 10.45
CA SER A 20 13.20 -9.05 9.86
C SER A 20 14.34 -9.81 10.55
N THR A 21 15.31 -10.30 9.78
CA THR A 21 16.42 -11.08 10.36
C THR A 21 17.36 -10.24 11.21
N ASP A 22 17.42 -8.92 10.95
CA ASP A 22 18.21 -7.96 11.73
C ASP A 22 17.43 -7.29 12.88
N LYS A 23 16.18 -7.72 13.11
CA LYS A 23 15.27 -7.18 14.14
C LYS A 23 14.93 -5.69 13.96
N SER A 24 15.22 -5.09 12.81
CA SER A 24 14.80 -3.73 12.49
C SER A 24 13.29 -3.63 12.36
N ARG A 25 12.72 -2.45 12.66
CA ARG A 25 11.27 -2.21 12.56
C ARG A 25 10.81 -2.22 11.10
N GLY A 26 9.65 -2.82 10.87
CA GLY A 26 8.93 -2.77 9.61
C GLY A 26 7.60 -2.00 9.74
N ALA A 27 7.13 -1.43 8.63
CA ALA A 27 5.81 -0.81 8.53
C ALA A 27 5.13 -1.25 7.23
N HIS A 28 3.79 -1.26 7.23
CA HIS A 28 2.97 -1.61 6.07
C HIS A 28 1.75 -0.70 5.99
N PHE A 29 1.38 -0.36 4.76
CA PHE A 29 0.10 0.20 4.38
C PHE A 29 -0.38 -0.56 3.14
N GLU A 30 -1.67 -0.82 3.07
CA GLU A 30 -2.30 -1.56 1.98
C GLU A 30 -3.58 -0.83 1.56
N ASN A 31 -3.87 -0.84 0.26
CA ASN A 31 -5.15 -0.38 -0.27
C ASN A 31 -5.60 -1.30 -1.41
N SER A 32 -6.90 -1.56 -1.49
CA SER A 32 -7.54 -2.03 -2.72
C SER A 32 -7.87 -0.83 -3.61
N TYR A 33 -7.59 -0.94 -4.91
CA TYR A 33 -7.89 0.10 -5.90
C TYR A 33 -8.37 -0.53 -7.21
N CYS A 34 -8.98 0.27 -8.07
CA CYS A 34 -9.34 -0.12 -9.43
C CYS A 34 -8.83 0.91 -10.45
N LEU A 35 -8.62 0.45 -11.68
CA LEU A 35 -8.49 1.30 -12.86
C LEU A 35 -9.85 1.35 -13.54
N LEU A 36 -10.34 2.55 -13.82
CA LEU A 36 -11.66 2.76 -14.41
C LEU A 36 -11.53 2.92 -15.94
N PRO A 37 -12.65 2.92 -16.70
CA PRO A 37 -12.61 3.00 -18.17
C PRO A 37 -11.92 4.24 -18.74
N ASP A 38 -11.79 5.31 -17.97
CA ASP A 38 -11.02 6.52 -18.33
C ASP A 38 -9.51 6.36 -18.14
N GLY A 39 -9.06 5.18 -17.72
CA GLY A 39 -7.66 4.86 -17.44
C GLY A 39 -7.13 5.39 -16.12
N LYS A 40 -7.96 6.07 -15.31
CA LYS A 40 -7.54 6.68 -14.04
C LYS A 40 -7.79 5.75 -12.86
N PRO A 41 -6.95 5.80 -11.81
CA PRO A 41 -7.14 4.99 -10.61
C PRO A 41 -8.26 5.56 -9.71
N PHE A 42 -8.85 4.69 -8.89
CA PHE A 42 -9.63 5.06 -7.72
C PHE A 42 -9.32 4.11 -6.56
N VAL A 43 -8.96 4.65 -5.40
CA VAL A 43 -8.59 3.85 -4.22
C VAL A 43 -9.83 3.53 -3.39
N LEU A 44 -10.32 2.30 -3.47
CA LEU A 44 -11.59 1.83 -2.88
C LEU A 44 -11.60 1.81 -1.36
N THR A 45 -10.42 1.87 -0.74
CA THR A 45 -10.22 1.78 0.72
C THR A 45 -9.82 3.12 1.33
N ALA A 46 -9.79 4.19 0.53
CA ALA A 46 -9.55 5.56 0.98
C ALA A 46 -10.86 6.37 0.98
N ILE A 47 -11.05 7.23 1.99
CA ILE A 47 -12.25 8.05 2.18
C ILE A 47 -12.52 8.98 0.97
N ASP A 48 -11.46 9.50 0.37
CA ASP A 48 -11.49 10.45 -0.75
C ASP A 48 -11.17 9.78 -2.11
N GLY A 49 -11.20 8.44 -2.17
CA GLY A 49 -10.77 7.70 -3.35
C GLY A 49 -9.26 7.78 -3.62
N GLY A 50 -8.46 8.30 -2.67
CA GLY A 50 -7.02 8.51 -2.80
C GLY A 50 -6.64 9.84 -3.45
N ARG A 51 -7.60 10.76 -3.62
CA ARG A 51 -7.43 12.05 -4.28
C ARG A 51 -6.25 12.85 -3.75
N ASP A 52 -6.21 13.12 -2.45
CA ASP A 52 -5.22 14.02 -1.86
C ASP A 52 -3.80 13.44 -1.98
N ARG A 53 -3.64 12.14 -1.68
CA ARG A 53 -2.32 11.49 -1.73
C ARG A 53 -1.81 11.32 -3.16
N LEU A 54 -2.67 10.92 -4.11
CA LEU A 54 -2.29 10.74 -5.51
C LEU A 54 -2.03 12.09 -6.19
N ALA A 55 -2.80 13.14 -5.87
CA ALA A 55 -2.55 14.49 -6.37
C ALA A 55 -1.16 15.02 -5.96
N SER A 56 -0.69 14.70 -4.74
CA SER A 56 0.67 15.05 -4.30
C SER A 56 1.79 14.40 -5.13
N LEU A 57 1.47 13.39 -5.93
CA LEU A 57 2.36 12.69 -6.86
C LEU A 57 2.09 13.06 -8.33
N GLY A 58 1.18 14.01 -8.60
CA GLY A 58 0.79 14.41 -9.95
C GLY A 58 -0.16 13.42 -10.65
N ILE A 59 -0.88 12.60 -9.89
CA ILE A 59 -1.81 11.60 -10.42
C ILE A 59 -3.24 12.04 -10.12
N GLU A 60 -4.07 12.14 -11.17
CA GLU A 60 -5.51 12.37 -11.03
C GLU A 60 -6.27 11.07 -10.83
N ILE A 61 -7.26 11.07 -9.93
CA ILE A 61 -8.19 9.93 -9.78
C ILE A 61 -9.35 10.01 -10.76
N SER A 62 -9.99 8.87 -11.00
CA SER A 62 -11.22 8.84 -11.79
C SER A 62 -12.39 9.47 -11.04
N ASN A 63 -13.29 10.13 -11.78
CA ASN A 63 -14.56 10.63 -11.27
C ASN A 63 -15.75 9.70 -11.60
N LEU A 64 -15.52 8.55 -12.24
CA LEU A 64 -16.60 7.65 -12.67
C LEU A 64 -17.22 6.81 -11.54
N LEU A 65 -16.69 6.90 -10.31
CA LEU A 65 -17.21 6.23 -9.11
C LEU A 65 -17.80 7.20 -8.05
N ASN A 66 -17.93 8.48 -8.40
CA ASN A 66 -18.48 9.53 -7.51
C ASN A 66 -19.93 9.87 -7.87
#